data_AF-A0A2H3HAY5-F1
#
_entry.id   AF-A0A2H3HAY5-F1
#
_cell.length_a   1.000
_cell.length_b   1.000
_cell.length_c   1.000
_cell.angle_alpha   90.00
_cell.angle_beta   90.00
_cell.angle_gamma   90.00
#
_symmetry.space_group_name_H-M   'P 1'
#
loop_
_entity.id
_entity.type
_entity.pdbx_description
1 polymer ?
#
loop_
_entity_poly.entity_id
_entity_poly.type
_entity_poly.pdbx_seq_one_letter_code
_entity_poly.pdbx_strand_id
1 'polypeptide(L)'
;MQVLLRKLPQHVRSVTIFEDFNEQTMEAIRNDMDPSIISMSMQIETRRFTRSELGEAFAVKSRDLEHLSVAFMIDARDFLRSCKMLSDWPRLRSLILTAPIMTKGSRDSIFGLLVNTGEVAQQMLHLKSLTIWHCSREKACAVIFHKNEREDRNGHDSATLTWRGTRDFDFSKEVVETWQKVVLHM
;
A
#
# COMPACT_ATOMS: atom_id res chain seq x y z
N MET A 1 -15.14 6.08 10.42
CA MET A 1 -14.43 5.14 9.52
C MET A 1 -14.33 3.72 10.09
N GLN A 2 -13.72 3.45 11.26
CA GLN A 2 -13.67 2.07 11.82
C GLN A 2 -15.04 1.38 11.95
N VAL A 3 -16.09 2.13 12.30
CA VAL A 3 -17.47 1.60 12.40
C VAL A 3 -18.01 1.14 11.05
N LEU A 4 -17.60 1.76 9.93
CA LEU A 4 -18.05 1.37 8.59
C LEU A 4 -17.44 0.05 8.16
N LEU A 5 -16.15 -0.17 8.42
CA LEU A 5 -15.46 -1.42 8.07
C LEU A 5 -16.05 -2.63 8.79
N ARG A 6 -16.46 -2.47 10.05
CA ARG A 6 -17.12 -3.52 10.84
C ARG A 6 -18.55 -3.83 10.40
N LYS A 7 -19.19 -2.91 9.65
CA LYS A 7 -20.59 -3.03 9.20
C LYS A 7 -20.72 -3.42 7.73
N LEU A 8 -19.61 -3.69 7.04
CA LEU A 8 -19.68 -4.16 5.65
C LEU A 8 -20.44 -5.50 5.58
N PRO A 9 -21.45 -5.63 4.69
CA PRO A 9 -22.16 -6.88 4.51
C PRO A 9 -21.23 -8.05 4.16
N GLN A 10 -21.59 -9.27 4.58
CA GLN A 10 -20.76 -10.46 4.38
C GLN A 10 -20.53 -10.85 2.91
N HIS A 11 -21.38 -10.37 2.00
CA HIS A 11 -21.27 -10.63 0.56
C HIS A 11 -20.34 -9.63 -0.17
N VAL A 12 -19.85 -8.60 0.51
CA VAL A 12 -18.90 -7.67 -0.08
C VAL A 12 -17.57 -8.37 -0.31
N ARG A 13 -17.15 -8.44 -1.57
CA ARG A 13 -15.87 -9.04 -2.00
C ARG A 13 -14.83 -8.01 -2.41
N SER A 14 -15.26 -6.80 -2.76
CA SER A 14 -14.39 -5.74 -3.25
C SER A 14 -14.65 -4.46 -2.48
N VAL A 15 -13.57 -3.84 -2.00
CA VAL A 15 -13.61 -2.52 -1.38
C VAL A 15 -12.56 -1.65 -2.05
N THR A 16 -12.99 -0.49 -2.56
CA THR A 16 -12.11 0.58 -3.03
C THR A 16 -12.44 1.85 -2.30
N ILE A 17 -11.45 2.44 -1.63
CA ILE A 17 -11.59 3.67 -0.87
C ILE A 17 -10.46 4.60 -1.26
N PHE A 18 -10.82 5.85 -1.52
CA PHE A 18 -9.90 6.93 -1.84
C PHE A 18 -10.21 8.08 -0.89
N GLU A 19 -9.22 8.50 -0.10
CA GLU A 19 -9.33 9.72 0.67
C GLU A 19 -8.86 10.89 -0.19
N ASP A 20 -9.82 11.73 -0.57
CA ASP A 20 -9.50 12.97 -1.27
C ASP A 20 -8.85 13.96 -0.31
N PHE A 21 -7.76 14.56 -0.77
CA PHE A 21 -7.05 15.59 -0.02
C PHE A 21 -6.52 16.61 -1.02
N ASN A 22 -7.05 17.82 -0.93
CA ASN A 22 -6.68 18.91 -1.82
C ASN A 22 -5.40 19.61 -1.31
N GLU A 23 -4.24 19.05 -1.66
CA GLU A 23 -2.92 19.60 -1.30
C GLU A 23 -2.77 21.06 -1.74
N GLN A 24 -3.34 21.44 -2.89
CA GLN A 24 -3.20 22.80 -3.45
C GLN A 24 -3.98 23.83 -2.62
N THR A 25 -5.21 23.51 -2.24
CA THR A 25 -6.00 24.39 -1.38
C THR A 25 -5.34 24.55 -0.01
N MET A 26 -4.77 23.48 0.54
CA MET A 26 -4.10 23.54 1.83
C MET A 26 -2.77 24.31 1.78
N GLU A 27 -2.03 24.18 0.68
CA GLU A 27 -0.81 24.96 0.43
C GLU A 27 -1.13 26.44 0.19
N ALA A 28 -2.20 26.76 -0.56
CA ALA A 28 -2.67 28.12 -0.76
C ALA A 28 -3.12 28.78 0.55
N ILE A 29 -3.92 28.07 1.37
CA ILE A 29 -4.33 28.53 2.70
C ILE A 29 -3.11 28.80 3.59
N ARG A 30 -2.08 27.93 3.54
CA ARG A 30 -0.84 28.14 4.30
C ARG A 30 -0.11 29.41 3.87
N ASN A 31 0.03 29.63 2.56
CA ASN A 31 0.80 30.75 2.03
C ASN A 31 0.15 32.11 2.32
N ASP A 32 -1.17 32.13 2.55
CA ASP A 32 -1.94 33.35 2.84
C ASP A 32 -2.09 33.64 4.36
N MET A 33 -1.71 32.68 5.23
CA MET A 33 -1.92 32.78 6.68
C MET A 33 -0.69 33.39 7.40
N ASP A 34 -0.95 34.28 8.37
CA ASP A 34 0.10 34.87 9.21
C ASP A 34 0.90 33.76 9.96
N PRO A 35 2.25 33.75 9.86
CA PRO A 35 3.10 32.75 10.53
C PRO A 35 2.88 32.60 12.03
N SER A 36 2.40 33.65 12.73
CA SER A 36 2.08 33.63 14.16
C SER A 36 0.75 32.91 14.48
N ILE A 37 -0.16 32.80 13.51
CA ILE A 37 -1.42 32.05 13.59
C ILE A 37 -1.17 30.54 13.38
N ILE A 38 -0.16 30.19 12.56
CA ILE A 38 0.25 28.81 12.22
C ILE A 38 0.70 28.03 13.46
N SER A 39 1.35 28.68 14.44
CA SER A 39 1.85 28.00 15.64
C SER A 39 0.77 27.75 16.71
N MET A 40 -0.32 28.54 16.70
CA MET A 40 -1.28 28.57 17.80
C MET A 40 -2.63 27.92 17.47
N SER A 41 -3.13 28.06 16.23
CA SER A 41 -4.51 27.67 15.88
C SER A 41 -4.64 26.43 15.01
N MET A 42 -3.53 25.88 14.51
CA MET A 42 -3.58 25.06 13.32
C MET A 42 -2.56 23.91 13.38
N GLN A 43 -2.94 22.88 14.13
CA GLN A 43 -2.88 21.50 13.59
C GLN A 43 -3.80 21.40 12.35
N ILE A 44 -3.77 22.37 11.42
CA ILE A 44 -4.27 22.18 10.07
C ILE A 44 -3.60 20.91 9.61
N GLU A 45 -4.40 19.97 9.16
CA GLU A 45 -4.00 18.70 8.57
C GLU A 45 -3.20 18.97 7.30
N THR A 46 -2.01 19.55 7.42
CA THR A 46 -1.19 20.01 6.29
C THR A 46 -0.44 18.86 5.60
N ARG A 47 -0.70 17.64 6.05
CA ARG A 47 -0.13 16.39 5.56
C ARG A 47 -1.23 15.35 5.70
N ARG A 48 -1.46 14.57 4.63
CA ARG A 48 -2.31 13.37 4.67
C ARG A 48 -1.95 12.56 5.91
N PHE A 49 -2.84 12.55 6.91
CA PHE A 49 -2.58 11.90 8.19
C PHE A 49 -3.11 10.47 8.09
N THR A 50 -2.21 9.54 7.79
CA THR A 50 -2.54 8.13 7.79
C THR A 50 -2.87 7.69 9.21
N ARG A 51 -4.02 7.05 9.39
CA ARG A 51 -4.47 6.61 10.72
C ARG A 51 -4.06 5.15 10.94
N SER A 52 -3.11 4.92 11.85
CA SER A 52 -2.57 3.58 12.11
C SER A 52 -3.66 2.57 12.47
N GLU A 53 -4.66 3.01 13.25
CA GLU A 53 -5.79 2.18 13.68
C GLU A 53 -6.75 1.81 12.53
N LEU A 54 -6.72 2.57 11.43
CA LEU A 54 -7.42 2.18 10.20
C LEU A 54 -6.59 1.14 9.43
N GLY A 55 -5.27 1.27 9.40
CA GLY A 55 -4.37 0.28 8.79
C GLY A 55 -4.63 -1.12 9.35
N GLU A 56 -4.70 -1.23 10.68
CA GLU A 56 -5.04 -2.48 11.36
C GLU A 56 -6.44 -2.98 11.00
N ALA A 57 -7.46 -2.11 11.05
CA ALA A 57 -8.82 -2.48 10.73
C ALA A 57 -8.96 -2.99 9.29
N PHE A 58 -8.26 -2.39 8.34
CA PHE A 58 -8.20 -2.86 6.96
C PHE A 58 -7.44 -4.18 6.82
N ALA A 59 -6.34 -4.38 7.55
CA ALA A 59 -5.61 -5.64 7.55
C ALA A 59 -6.51 -6.80 7.99
N VAL A 60 -7.23 -6.64 9.10
CA VAL A 60 -8.22 -7.63 9.56
C VAL A 60 -9.30 -7.84 8.50
N LYS A 61 -9.88 -6.76 7.97
CA LYS A 61 -11.00 -6.86 7.03
C LYS A 61 -10.61 -7.49 5.69
N SER A 62 -9.37 -7.29 5.25
CA SER A 62 -8.86 -7.80 3.97
C SER A 62 -8.90 -9.33 3.85
N ARG A 63 -8.94 -10.06 4.97
CA ARG A 63 -9.06 -11.53 4.98
C ARG A 63 -10.38 -12.04 4.41
N ASP A 64 -11.44 -11.23 4.50
CA ASP A 64 -12.77 -11.56 3.97
C ASP A 64 -12.94 -11.16 2.49
N LEU A 65 -12.02 -10.38 1.93
CA LEU A 65 -12.16 -9.72 0.64
C LEU A 65 -11.37 -10.46 -0.45
N GLU A 66 -11.87 -10.34 -1.68
CA GLU A 66 -11.13 -10.70 -2.90
C GLU A 66 -10.30 -9.52 -3.42
N HIS A 67 -10.79 -8.29 -3.23
CA HIS A 67 -10.12 -7.09 -3.73
C HIS A 67 -10.16 -5.97 -2.69
N LEU A 68 -8.98 -5.39 -2.40
CA LEU A 68 -8.85 -4.23 -1.54
C LEU A 68 -7.99 -3.16 -2.20
N SER A 69 -8.54 -1.97 -2.33
CA SER A 69 -7.81 -0.75 -2.71
C SER A 69 -8.06 0.33 -1.67
N VAL A 70 -7.01 0.80 -1.02
CA VAL A 70 -7.09 1.90 -0.04
C VAL A 70 -6.03 2.93 -0.38
N ALA A 71 -6.48 4.05 -0.94
CA ALA A 71 -5.63 5.14 -1.36
C ALA A 71 -5.69 6.30 -0.38
N PHE A 72 -4.52 6.76 0.04
CA PHE A 72 -4.22 7.92 0.89
C PHE A 72 -4.74 7.91 2.33
N MET A 73 -5.73 7.07 2.62
CA MET A 73 -6.35 6.96 3.94
C MET A 73 -5.47 6.24 4.98
N ILE A 74 -4.61 5.32 4.54
CA ILE A 74 -3.70 4.54 5.39
C ILE A 74 -2.31 4.50 4.80
N ASP A 75 -1.31 4.29 5.66
CA ASP A 75 0.04 3.92 5.25
C ASP A 75 0.09 2.40 5.12
N ALA A 76 0.58 1.90 3.98
CA ALA A 76 0.78 0.47 3.78
C ALA A 76 1.64 -0.16 4.88
N ARG A 77 2.57 0.59 5.50
CA ARG A 77 3.39 0.09 6.61
C ARG A 77 2.57 -0.33 7.81
N ASP A 78 1.52 0.41 8.15
CA ASP A 78 0.66 0.09 9.28
C ASP A 78 -0.21 -1.13 8.97
N PHE A 79 -0.76 -1.20 7.75
CA PHE A 79 -1.46 -2.39 7.25
C PHE A 79 -0.58 -3.65 7.30
N LEU A 80 0.63 -3.59 6.75
CA LEU A 80 1.55 -4.72 6.68
C LEU A 80 2.02 -5.17 8.08
N ARG A 81 2.26 -4.23 8.99
CA ARG A 81 2.61 -4.54 10.38
C ARG A 81 1.50 -5.36 11.04
N SER A 82 0.24 -4.99 10.82
CA SER A 82 -0.91 -5.75 11.32
C SER A 82 -1.05 -7.11 10.63
N CYS A 83 -0.79 -7.21 9.32
CA CYS A 83 -0.78 -8.49 8.61
C CYS A 83 0.21 -9.50 9.24
N LYS A 84 1.40 -9.06 9.66
CA LYS A 84 2.40 -9.96 10.30
C LYS A 84 1.91 -10.62 11.59
N MET A 85 0.89 -10.05 12.24
CA MET A 85 0.30 -10.58 13.47
C MET A 85 -0.94 -11.46 13.20
N LEU A 86 -1.38 -11.54 11.95
CA LEU A 86 -2.53 -12.32 11.51
C LEU A 86 -2.07 -13.56 10.75
N SER A 87 -2.99 -14.49 10.50
CA SER A 87 -2.74 -15.65 9.64
C SER A 87 -3.69 -15.64 8.44
N ASP A 88 -3.17 -16.02 7.28
CA ASP A 88 -3.89 -16.41 6.06
C ASP A 88 -4.83 -15.37 5.41
N TRP A 89 -4.74 -15.29 4.08
CA TRP A 89 -5.68 -14.55 3.22
C TRP A 89 -6.32 -15.50 2.20
N PRO A 90 -7.38 -16.23 2.59
CA PRO A 90 -7.93 -17.32 1.78
C PRO A 90 -8.67 -16.85 0.52
N ARG A 91 -8.81 -15.54 0.31
CA ARG A 91 -9.60 -14.99 -0.81
C ARG A 91 -8.94 -13.83 -1.53
N LEU A 92 -7.96 -13.17 -0.91
CA LEU A 92 -7.41 -11.92 -1.42
C LEU A 92 -6.65 -12.15 -2.73
N ARG A 93 -7.15 -11.53 -3.79
CA ARG A 93 -6.61 -11.61 -5.16
C ARG A 93 -5.94 -10.33 -5.61
N SER A 94 -6.39 -9.18 -5.10
CA SER A 94 -5.79 -7.88 -5.45
C SER A 94 -5.67 -6.98 -4.23
N LEU A 95 -4.50 -6.38 -4.07
CA LEU A 95 -4.20 -5.42 -3.00
C LEU A 95 -3.54 -4.17 -3.57
N ILE A 96 -4.13 -3.00 -3.37
CA ILE A 96 -3.58 -1.70 -3.77
C ILE A 96 -3.54 -0.79 -2.56
N LEU A 97 -2.34 -0.36 -2.16
CA LEU A 97 -2.14 0.49 -0.99
C LEU A 97 -1.21 1.67 -1.30
N THR A 98 -1.40 2.75 -0.56
CA THR A 98 -0.49 3.89 -0.60
C THR A 98 0.56 3.85 0.49
N ALA A 99 1.80 4.23 0.17
CA ALA A 99 2.88 4.36 1.15
C ALA A 99 3.69 5.64 0.91
N PRO A 100 3.56 6.70 1.74
CA PRO A 100 4.26 7.97 1.56
C PRO A 100 5.79 7.87 1.41
N ILE A 101 6.37 6.80 1.96
CA ILE A 101 7.80 6.49 1.86
C ILE A 101 8.25 6.23 0.41
N MET A 102 7.35 5.86 -0.49
CA MET A 102 7.66 5.62 -1.91
C MET A 102 8.15 6.88 -2.64
N THR A 103 7.73 8.08 -2.22
CA THR A 103 8.23 9.35 -2.80
C THR A 103 9.18 10.12 -1.89
N LYS A 104 9.15 9.86 -0.57
CA LYS A 104 9.90 10.63 0.45
C LYS A 104 11.04 9.85 1.11
N GLY A 105 11.04 8.52 1.03
CA GLY A 105 12.00 7.65 1.70
C GLY A 105 13.35 7.55 1.01
N SER A 106 14.34 7.07 1.76
CA SER A 106 15.61 6.59 1.21
C SER A 106 15.39 5.28 0.46
N ARG A 107 16.35 4.90 -0.39
CA ARG A 107 16.34 3.63 -1.12
C ARG A 107 16.23 2.44 -0.16
N ASP A 108 17.00 2.42 0.93
CA ASP A 108 16.95 1.35 1.94
C ASP A 108 15.60 1.25 2.63
N SER A 109 14.95 2.39 2.90
CA SER A 109 13.62 2.40 3.50
C SER A 109 12.57 1.81 2.55
N ILE A 110 12.70 2.07 1.25
CA ILE A 110 11.84 1.47 0.23
C ILE A 110 12.13 -0.03 0.14
N PHE A 111 13.39 -0.46 0.10
CA PHE A 111 13.72 -1.88 0.12
C PHE A 111 13.13 -2.61 1.33
N GLY A 112 13.26 -2.05 2.54
CA GLY A 112 12.65 -2.61 3.74
C GLY A 112 11.12 -2.73 3.66
N LEU A 113 10.44 -1.74 3.05
CA LEU A 113 9.01 -1.85 2.77
C LEU A 113 8.71 -2.98 1.77
N LEU A 114 9.49 -3.10 0.69
CA LEU A 114 9.27 -4.11 -0.35
C LEU A 114 9.53 -5.53 0.14
N VAL A 115 10.54 -5.73 0.99
CA VAL A 115 10.81 -7.02 1.66
C VAL A 115 9.63 -7.37 2.57
N ASN A 116 9.23 -6.46 3.46
CA ASN A 116 8.09 -6.68 4.36
C ASN A 116 6.79 -6.99 3.57
N THR A 117 6.55 -6.28 2.47
CA THR A 117 5.41 -6.53 1.58
C THR A 117 5.47 -7.95 0.99
N GLY A 118 6.63 -8.38 0.50
CA GLY A 118 6.81 -9.73 -0.05
C GLY A 118 6.68 -10.83 1.01
N GLU A 119 7.13 -10.61 2.24
CA GLU A 119 6.92 -11.55 3.37
C GLU A 119 5.43 -11.72 3.69
N VAL A 120 4.67 -10.63 3.71
CA VAL A 120 3.21 -10.70 3.92
C VAL A 120 2.51 -11.35 2.73
N ALA A 121 2.94 -11.04 1.50
CA ALA A 121 2.36 -11.60 0.28
C ALA A 121 2.51 -13.14 0.18
N GLN A 122 3.54 -13.73 0.80
CA GLN A 122 3.69 -15.19 0.90
C GLN A 122 2.54 -15.88 1.66
N GLN A 123 1.79 -15.14 2.50
CA GLN A 123 0.62 -15.64 3.23
C GLN A 123 -0.69 -15.47 2.46
N MET A 124 -0.63 -14.90 1.25
CA MET A 124 -1.77 -14.57 0.39
C MET A 124 -1.81 -15.52 -0.83
N LEU A 125 -2.21 -16.77 -0.60
CA LEU A 125 -2.11 -17.87 -1.59
C LEU A 125 -2.84 -17.61 -2.92
N HIS A 126 -3.85 -16.73 -2.92
CA HIS A 126 -4.63 -16.42 -4.13
C HIS A 126 -4.29 -15.06 -4.75
N LEU A 127 -3.21 -14.43 -4.29
CA LEU A 127 -2.82 -13.09 -4.73
C LEU A 127 -2.41 -13.11 -6.21
N LYS A 128 -3.13 -12.35 -7.03
CA LYS A 128 -2.83 -12.16 -8.46
C LYS A 128 -2.12 -10.84 -8.73
N SER A 129 -2.45 -9.80 -7.98
CA SER A 129 -1.83 -8.49 -8.14
C SER A 129 -1.65 -7.76 -6.82
N LEU A 130 -0.51 -7.06 -6.69
CA LEU A 130 -0.25 -6.18 -5.58
C LEU A 130 0.40 -4.89 -6.08
N THR A 131 -0.08 -3.75 -5.63
CA THR A 131 0.53 -2.45 -5.94
C THR A 131 0.73 -1.64 -4.67
N ILE A 132 1.96 -1.24 -4.40
CA ILE A 132 2.27 -0.20 -3.43
C ILE A 132 2.73 1.03 -4.19
N TRP A 133 2.06 2.16 -3.96
CA TRP A 133 2.34 3.37 -4.71
C TRP A 133 2.23 4.62 -3.85
N HIS A 134 2.74 5.72 -4.36
CA HIS A 134 2.44 7.04 -3.83
C HIS A 134 2.73 8.09 -4.90
N CYS A 135 1.94 9.16 -4.89
CA CYS A 135 2.23 10.35 -5.66
C CYS A 135 2.17 11.60 -4.79
N SER A 136 2.91 12.59 -5.23
CA SER A 136 2.99 13.95 -4.71
C SER A 136 3.34 14.86 -5.90
N ARG A 137 3.21 16.17 -5.75
CA ARG A 137 3.33 17.19 -6.82
C ARG A 137 4.33 16.88 -7.95
N GLU A 138 5.55 16.47 -7.63
CA GLU A 138 6.62 16.22 -8.63
C GLU A 138 7.13 14.77 -8.65
N LYS A 139 6.60 13.91 -7.78
CA LYS A 139 7.14 12.57 -7.58
C LYS A 139 6.02 11.57 -7.52
N ALA A 140 6.13 10.55 -8.35
CA ALA A 140 5.24 9.40 -8.32
C ALA A 140 6.09 8.14 -8.46
N CYS A 141 5.78 7.14 -7.63
CA CYS A 141 6.44 5.85 -7.64
C CYS A 141 5.40 4.76 -7.37
N ALA A 142 5.55 3.62 -8.04
CA ALA A 142 4.75 2.42 -7.83
C ALA A 142 5.65 1.20 -7.99
N VAL A 143 5.48 0.24 -7.09
CA VAL A 143 5.88 -1.15 -7.32
C VAL A 143 4.62 -1.94 -7.67
N ILE A 144 4.71 -2.78 -8.69
CA ILE A 144 3.59 -3.56 -9.20
C ILE A 144 4.04 -5.01 -9.30
N PHE A 145 3.43 -5.87 -8.49
CA PHE A 145 3.49 -7.31 -8.62
C PHE A 145 2.29 -7.82 -9.42
N HIS A 146 2.54 -8.71 -10.37
CA HIS A 146 1.50 -9.36 -11.16
C HIS A 146 1.87 -10.82 -11.44
N LYS A 147 1.01 -11.77 -11.03
CA LYS A 147 1.13 -13.18 -11.40
C LYS A 147 0.66 -13.36 -12.84
N ASN A 148 1.47 -14.01 -13.66
CA ASN A 148 1.12 -14.28 -15.05
C ASN A 148 0.04 -15.35 -15.12
N GLU A 149 -0.94 -15.17 -16.01
CA GLU A 149 -2.02 -16.16 -16.20
C GLU A 149 -1.56 -17.42 -16.93
N ARG A 150 -0.41 -17.33 -17.61
CA ARG A 150 0.21 -18.45 -18.30
C ARG A 150 1.47 -18.84 -17.55
N GLU A 151 1.64 -20.14 -17.40
CA GLU A 151 2.91 -20.72 -16.99
C GLU A 151 4.03 -20.25 -17.93
N ASP A 152 5.25 -20.19 -17.39
CA ASP A 152 6.42 -19.91 -18.20
C ASP A 152 6.67 -21.04 -19.22
N ARG A 153 7.74 -20.90 -20.00
CA ARG A 153 8.11 -21.88 -21.04
C ARG A 153 8.36 -23.29 -20.49
N ASN A 154 8.54 -23.42 -19.19
CA ASN A 154 8.85 -24.68 -18.50
C ASN A 154 7.64 -25.22 -17.72
N GLY A 155 6.47 -24.59 -17.82
CA GLY A 155 5.27 -25.02 -17.08
C GLY A 155 5.25 -24.55 -15.63
N HIS A 156 6.07 -23.56 -15.25
CA HIS A 156 6.08 -23.02 -13.90
C HIS A 156 5.26 -21.75 -13.78
N ASP A 157 4.62 -21.58 -12.62
CA ASP A 157 4.03 -20.31 -12.24
C ASP A 157 5.07 -19.19 -12.34
N SER A 158 4.69 -18.09 -12.97
CA SER A 158 5.58 -16.95 -13.17
C SER A 158 4.90 -15.65 -12.77
N ALA A 159 5.70 -14.68 -12.36
CA ALA A 159 5.22 -13.37 -11.99
C ALA A 159 6.22 -12.28 -12.40
N THR A 160 5.74 -11.05 -12.41
CA THR A 160 6.55 -9.86 -12.63
C THR A 160 6.52 -8.97 -11.41
N LEU A 161 7.66 -8.34 -11.10
CA LEU A 161 7.78 -7.26 -10.15
C LEU A 161 8.36 -6.06 -10.88
N THR A 162 7.55 -5.01 -11.02
CA THR A 162 7.89 -3.85 -11.85
C THR A 162 7.97 -2.59 -10.98
N TRP A 163 9.03 -1.81 -11.14
CA TRP A 163 9.08 -0.43 -10.65
C TRP A 163 8.63 0.53 -11.75
N ARG A 164 7.79 1.51 -11.40
CA ARG A 164 7.45 2.65 -12.24
C ARG A 164 7.51 3.92 -11.41
N GLY A 165 8.34 4.88 -11.78
CA GLY A 165 8.36 6.14 -11.07
C GLY A 165 9.24 7.20 -11.69
N THR A 166 9.25 8.38 -11.06
CA THR A 166 10.06 9.52 -11.49
C THR A 166 11.52 9.44 -11.06
N ARG A 167 11.91 8.35 -10.40
CA ARG A 167 13.27 8.09 -9.92
C ARG A 167 13.72 6.73 -10.39
N ASP A 168 14.98 6.64 -10.78
CA ASP A 168 15.63 5.38 -11.09
C ASP A 168 15.74 4.50 -9.85
N PHE A 169 15.39 3.23 -10.02
CA PHE A 169 15.30 2.28 -8.93
C PHE A 169 15.53 0.86 -9.44
N ASP A 170 16.60 0.25 -8.96
CA ASP A 170 16.88 -1.16 -9.14
C ASP A 170 16.56 -1.91 -7.85
N PHE A 171 15.92 -3.07 -7.97
CA PHE A 171 15.63 -3.90 -6.81
C PHE A 171 16.93 -4.44 -6.21
N SER A 172 17.05 -4.38 -4.89
CA SER A 172 18.12 -5.09 -4.20
C SER A 172 17.96 -6.59 -4.36
N LYS A 173 19.06 -7.33 -4.20
CA LYS A 173 19.06 -8.80 -4.20
C LYS A 173 18.04 -9.37 -3.21
N GLU A 174 17.98 -8.83 -2.01
CA GLU A 174 17.06 -9.26 -0.96
C GLU A 174 15.58 -9.08 -1.36
N VAL A 175 15.24 -7.96 -2.01
CA VAL A 175 13.89 -7.74 -2.54
C VAL A 175 13.58 -8.82 -3.57
N VAL A 176 14.46 -9.05 -4.55
CA VAL A 176 14.23 -10.05 -5.59
C VAL A 176 14.04 -11.45 -4.99
N GLU A 177 14.92 -11.88 -4.09
CA GLU A 177 14.84 -13.19 -3.44
C GLU A 177 13.55 -13.36 -2.61
N THR A 178 13.11 -12.30 -1.93
CA THR A 178 11.86 -12.32 -1.17
C THR A 178 10.65 -12.52 -2.09
N TRP A 179 10.61 -11.79 -3.21
CA TRP A 179 9.49 -11.88 -4.16
C TRP A 179 9.51 -13.15 -5.02
N GLN A 180 10.65 -13.80 -5.19
CA GLN A 180 10.71 -15.14 -5.78
C GLN A 180 9.98 -16.16 -4.90
N LYS A 181 10.10 -16.07 -3.57
CA LYS A 181 9.39 -16.97 -2.64
C LYS A 181 7.88 -16.79 -2.70
N VAL A 182 7.39 -15.58 -2.99
CA VAL A 182 5.96 -15.30 -3.18
C VAL A 182 5.39 -16.20 -4.28
N VAL A 183 6.13 -16.44 -5.36
CA VAL A 183 5.69 -17.33 -6.46
C VAL A 183 5.80 -18.81 -6.07
N LEU A 184 6.81 -19.19 -5.29
CA LEU A 184 7.06 -20.59 -4.89
C LEU A 184 6.06 -21.13 -3.85
N HIS A 185 5.37 -20.26 -3.11
CA HIS A 185 4.45 -20.64 -2.03
C HIS A 185 2.97 -20.49 -2.41
N MET A 186 2.67 -20.12 -3.66
CA MET A 186 1.30 -20.07 -4.20
C MET A 186 0.99 -21.31 -5.03
#